data_AF-A0A080ZNE6-F1
#
_entry.id   AF-A0A080ZNE6-F1
#
_cell.length_a   1.000
_cell.length_b   1.000
_cell.length_c   1.000
_cell.angle_alpha   90.00
_cell.angle_beta   90.00
_cell.angle_gamma   90.00
#
_symmetry.space_group_name_H-M   'P 1'
#
loop_
_entity.id
_entity.type
_entity.pdbx_description
1 polymer ?
#
loop_
_entity_poly.entity_id
_entity_poly.type
_entity_poly.pdbx_seq_one_letter_code
_entity_poly.pdbx_strand_id
1 'polypeptide(L)'
;MSVTDPRDSYMDEMIVLDTFTVSGEEDEGTSFGVIVSSRQVFPNIANSVRAQGNELVCATDGTYKLHFGGWTVVDCGSTAVTWSRGKGVHWFSPWVYMFARSESTAVYARMFQIVREKAMAFLDIEVNVEFGSLDHSDVIASAFQSTWPTITLVTCWPHLVRQLLKK
;
A
#
# COMPACT_ATOMS: atom_id res chain seq x y z
N MET A 1 7.45 19.63 5.83
CA MET A 1 8.72 20.32 5.56
C MET A 1 8.56 20.98 4.19
N SER A 2 8.94 22.24 4.03
CA SER A 2 8.95 22.88 2.72
C SER A 2 10.13 22.34 1.91
N VAL A 3 9.88 21.87 0.69
CA VAL A 3 10.91 21.44 -0.24
C VAL A 3 11.62 22.69 -0.77
N THR A 4 12.89 22.91 -0.41
CA THR A 4 13.65 24.12 -0.79
C THR A 4 14.77 23.85 -1.81
N ASP A 5 15.05 22.59 -2.13
CA ASP A 5 16.00 22.20 -3.20
C ASP A 5 15.21 21.76 -4.46
N PRO A 6 15.50 22.33 -5.64
CA PRO A 6 14.89 21.89 -6.90
C PRO A 6 15.07 20.40 -7.20
N ARG A 7 16.16 19.77 -6.73
CA ARG A 7 16.39 18.33 -6.90
C ARG A 7 15.44 17.50 -6.03
N ASP A 8 15.11 17.99 -4.85
CA ASP A 8 14.10 17.36 -3.99
C ASP A 8 12.72 17.47 -4.64
N SER A 9 12.41 18.61 -5.26
CA SER A 9 11.13 18.79 -5.96
C SER A 9 10.92 17.82 -7.15
N TYR A 10 11.99 17.49 -7.88
CA TYR A 10 11.95 16.48 -8.95
C TYR A 10 11.72 15.05 -8.42
N MET A 11 12.26 14.75 -7.24
CA MET A 11 12.09 13.45 -6.60
C MET A 11 10.67 13.28 -6.03
N ASP A 12 10.05 14.38 -5.63
CA ASP A 12 8.67 14.46 -5.14
C ASP A 12 7.62 14.58 -6.25
N GLU A 13 8.02 14.74 -7.51
CA GLU A 13 7.08 14.77 -8.64
C GLU A 13 6.22 13.50 -8.67
N MET A 14 4.91 13.73 -8.76
CA MET A 14 3.93 12.65 -8.81
C MET A 14 4.07 11.86 -10.11
N ILE A 15 4.14 10.54 -9.97
CA ILE A 15 4.04 9.58 -11.06
C ILE A 15 2.67 8.93 -10.97
N VAL A 16 1.89 9.04 -12.04
CA VAL A 16 0.67 8.25 -12.20
C VAL A 16 1.05 6.87 -12.73
N LEU A 17 0.86 5.83 -11.92
CA LEU A 17 1.20 4.46 -12.27
C LEU A 17 0.06 3.79 -13.04
N ASP A 18 -1.18 4.12 -12.70
CA ASP A 18 -2.37 3.62 -13.37
C ASP A 18 -3.57 4.53 -13.14
N THR A 19 -4.47 4.56 -14.11
CA THR A 19 -5.83 5.08 -13.97
C THR A 19 -6.78 3.97 -14.37
N PHE A 20 -7.73 3.62 -13.52
CA PHE A 20 -8.56 2.45 -13.74
C PHE A 20 -10.04 2.74 -13.56
N THR A 21 -10.82 1.82 -14.14
CA THR A 21 -12.25 1.67 -13.92
C THR A 21 -12.51 0.20 -13.65
N VAL A 22 -13.21 -0.10 -12.56
CA VAL A 22 -13.54 -1.46 -12.15
C VAL A 22 -15.05 -1.55 -12.02
N SER A 23 -15.67 -2.44 -12.79
CA SER A 23 -17.08 -2.78 -12.60
C SER A 23 -17.20 -3.60 -11.31
N GLY A 24 -18.00 -3.13 -10.37
CA GLY A 24 -18.33 -3.91 -9.17
C GLY A 24 -19.20 -5.11 -9.52
N GLU A 25 -19.34 -6.03 -8.56
CA GLU A 25 -20.34 -7.09 -8.64
C GLU A 25 -21.76 -6.49 -8.55
N GLU A 26 -22.78 -7.29 -8.86
CA GLU A 26 -24.19 -6.83 -8.94
C GLU A 26 -24.56 -5.92 -7.74
N ASP A 27 -25.07 -4.73 -8.05
CA ASP A 27 -25.42 -3.61 -7.14
C ASP A 27 -24.28 -2.70 -6.58
N GLU A 28 -22.99 -3.04 -6.71
CA GLU A 28 -21.89 -2.15 -6.22
C GLU A 28 -21.59 -0.95 -7.16
N GLY A 29 -22.04 -1.03 -8.41
CA GLY A 29 -21.79 0.00 -9.42
C GLY A 29 -20.34 0.04 -9.92
N THR A 30 -20.00 1.07 -10.70
CA THR A 30 -18.65 1.23 -11.27
C THR A 30 -17.76 2.07 -10.36
N SER A 31 -16.57 1.55 -10.09
CA SER A 31 -15.53 2.19 -9.27
C SER A 31 -14.43 2.77 -10.16
N PHE A 32 -13.84 3.88 -9.71
CA PHE A 32 -12.81 4.61 -10.44
C PHE A 32 -11.64 4.86 -9.51
N GLY A 33 -10.43 4.93 -10.05
CA GLY A 33 -9.31 5.35 -9.24
C GLY A 33 -8.06 5.66 -10.02
N VAL A 34 -7.11 6.21 -9.28
CA VAL A 34 -5.76 6.51 -9.74
C VAL A 34 -4.76 6.00 -8.71
N ILE A 35 -3.73 5.33 -9.19
CA ILE A 35 -2.63 4.83 -8.37
C ILE A 35 -1.43 5.70 -8.68
N VAL A 36 -0.85 6.29 -7.64
CA VAL A 36 0.24 7.25 -7.75
C VAL A 36 1.40 6.87 -6.84
N SER A 37 2.59 7.34 -7.22
CA SER A 37 3.77 7.33 -6.37
C SER A 37 4.63 8.55 -6.72
N SER A 38 5.89 8.56 -6.29
CA SER A 38 6.90 9.53 -6.74
C SER A 38 8.23 8.82 -6.97
N ARG A 39 9.20 9.52 -7.55
CA ARG A 39 10.56 8.98 -7.73
C ARG A 39 11.25 8.70 -6.41
N GLN A 40 10.88 9.41 -5.35
CA GLN A 40 11.37 9.16 -4.01
C GLN A 40 10.69 7.95 -3.33
N VAL A 41 9.39 7.78 -3.57
CA VAL A 41 8.58 6.79 -2.85
C VAL A 41 8.65 5.41 -3.51
N PHE A 42 8.50 5.31 -4.83
CA PHE A 42 8.39 4.02 -5.52
C PHE A 42 9.60 3.08 -5.30
N PRO A 43 10.86 3.58 -5.26
CA PRO A 43 12.03 2.75 -4.97
C PRO A 43 12.03 2.09 -3.58
N ASN A 44 11.15 2.50 -2.66
CA ASN A 44 11.01 1.81 -1.38
C ASN A 44 10.66 0.33 -1.53
N ILE A 45 9.98 -0.07 -2.62
CA ILE A 45 9.72 -1.49 -2.93
C ILE A 45 11.05 -2.25 -2.99
N ALA A 46 12.04 -1.73 -3.72
CA ALA A 46 13.34 -2.37 -3.87
C ALA A 46 14.07 -2.49 -2.53
N ASN A 47 13.97 -1.46 -1.69
CA ASN A 47 14.55 -1.47 -0.35
C ASN A 47 13.86 -2.50 0.54
N SER A 48 12.53 -2.61 0.48
CA SER A 48 11.76 -3.61 1.23
C SER A 48 12.12 -5.02 0.80
N VAL A 49 12.15 -5.31 -0.50
CA VAL A 49 12.52 -6.63 -1.03
C VAL A 49 13.95 -7.00 -0.65
N ARG A 50 14.91 -6.07 -0.77
CA ARG A 50 16.29 -6.31 -0.35
C ARG A 50 16.41 -6.61 1.16
N ALA A 51 15.65 -5.88 1.98
CA ALA A 51 15.75 -6.00 3.42
C ALA A 51 15.04 -7.24 3.99
N GLN A 52 13.93 -7.67 3.38
CA GLN A 52 13.07 -8.73 3.91
C GLN A 52 13.18 -10.04 3.11
N GLY A 53 13.71 -10.00 1.89
CA GLY A 53 13.88 -11.17 1.05
C GLY A 53 12.55 -11.88 0.79
N ASN A 54 12.51 -13.18 1.09
CA ASN A 54 11.33 -14.03 0.89
C ASN A 54 10.24 -13.82 1.94
N GLU A 55 10.50 -13.08 3.01
CA GLU A 55 9.54 -12.78 4.08
C GLU A 55 8.94 -11.37 3.91
N LEU A 56 8.76 -10.94 2.66
CA LEU A 56 8.29 -9.59 2.34
C LEU A 56 6.91 -9.34 2.95
N VAL A 57 6.83 -8.27 3.73
CA VAL A 57 5.60 -7.77 4.34
C VAL A 57 5.04 -6.62 3.50
N CYS A 58 3.77 -6.72 3.13
CA CYS A 58 3.00 -5.63 2.55
C CYS A 58 1.89 -5.25 3.52
N ALA A 59 1.89 -3.99 3.95
CA ALA A 59 0.84 -3.38 4.74
C ALA A 59 -0.01 -2.45 3.87
N THR A 60 -1.33 -2.51 4.06
CA THR A 60 -2.28 -1.61 3.40
C THR A 60 -3.37 -1.20 4.40
N ASP A 61 -3.71 0.09 4.38
CA ASP A 61 -4.81 0.65 5.17
C ASP A 61 -5.67 1.61 4.33
N GLY A 62 -6.99 1.49 4.45
CA GLY A 62 -7.97 2.38 3.85
C GLY A 62 -8.37 3.45 4.86
N THR A 63 -7.55 4.50 5.00
CA THR A 63 -7.62 5.31 6.22
C THR A 63 -8.56 6.53 6.11
N TYR A 64 -8.79 7.10 4.93
CA TYR A 64 -9.41 8.43 4.82
C TYR A 64 -10.53 8.54 3.78
N LYS A 65 -11.78 8.47 4.24
CA LYS A 65 -12.94 8.98 3.48
C LYS A 65 -12.79 10.50 3.34
N LEU A 66 -12.49 10.96 2.13
CA LEU A 66 -12.15 12.36 1.85
C LEU A 66 -13.36 13.29 1.92
N HIS A 67 -14.54 12.81 1.55
CA HIS A 67 -15.80 13.56 1.58
C HIS A 67 -16.99 12.61 1.40
N PHE A 68 -18.21 13.15 1.47
CA PHE A 68 -19.47 12.41 1.27
C PHE A 68 -19.63 11.74 -0.10
N GLY A 69 -18.74 12.02 -1.08
CA GLY A 69 -18.80 11.43 -2.42
C GLY A 69 -18.11 10.08 -2.56
N GLY A 70 -17.70 9.46 -1.45
CA GLY A 70 -17.23 8.07 -1.41
C GLY A 70 -15.81 7.86 -1.95
N TRP A 71 -14.98 8.90 -1.97
CA TRP A 71 -13.56 8.78 -2.30
C TRP A 71 -12.73 8.47 -1.06
N THR A 72 -11.87 7.47 -1.18
CA THR A 72 -10.93 7.05 -0.13
C THR A 72 -9.50 7.19 -0.63
N VAL A 73 -8.60 7.59 0.27
CA VAL A 73 -7.15 7.43 0.10
C VAL A 73 -6.71 6.16 0.78
N VAL A 74 -6.02 5.31 0.03
CA VAL A 74 -5.41 4.05 0.48
C VAL A 74 -3.89 4.18 0.37
N ASP A 75 -3.17 3.68 1.37
CA ASP A 75 -1.74 3.46 1.28
C ASP A 75 -1.39 1.98 1.09
N CYS A 76 -0.25 1.75 0.46
CA CYS A 76 0.34 0.42 0.30
C CYS A 76 1.84 0.56 0.42
N GLY A 77 2.45 -0.25 1.28
CA GLY A 77 3.85 -0.15 1.61
C GLY A 77 4.33 -1.30 2.48
N SER A 78 5.58 -1.24 2.90
CA SER A 78 6.11 -2.21 3.86
C SER A 78 6.29 -1.60 5.24
N THR A 79 6.34 -2.45 6.25
CA THR A 79 6.66 -2.06 7.61
C THR A 79 8.01 -2.63 8.04
N ALA A 80 8.78 -1.84 8.77
CA ALA A 80 10.05 -2.25 9.35
C ALA A 80 10.20 -1.70 10.77
N VAL A 81 11.06 -2.31 11.57
CA VAL A 81 11.51 -1.73 12.85
C VAL A 81 12.86 -1.07 12.62
N THR A 82 12.93 0.24 12.88
CA THR A 82 14.16 1.03 12.78
C THR A 82 14.65 1.40 14.16
N TRP A 83 15.96 1.51 14.36
CA TRP A 83 16.51 2.03 15.61
C TRP A 83 16.65 3.55 15.53
N SER A 84 15.92 4.28 16.37
CA SER A 84 15.96 5.74 16.40
C SER A 84 15.87 6.25 17.83
N ARG A 85 16.74 7.21 18.18
CA ARG A 85 16.78 7.87 19.50
C ARG A 85 16.79 6.88 20.68
N GLY A 86 17.56 5.80 20.57
CA GLY A 86 17.75 4.81 21.64
C GLY A 86 16.61 3.81 21.85
N LYS A 87 15.67 3.71 20.90
CA LYS A 87 14.59 2.72 20.93
C LYS A 87 14.26 2.18 19.54
N GLY A 88 13.65 1.00 19.49
CA GLY A 88 13.01 0.49 18.28
C GLY A 88 11.75 1.29 17.96
N VAL A 89 11.62 1.74 16.72
CA VAL A 89 10.48 2.49 16.20
C VAL A 89 9.92 1.74 15.00
N HIS A 90 8.63 1.43 15.06
CA HIS A 90 7.93 0.87 13.92
C HIS A 90 7.77 1.96 12.85
N TRP A 91 8.20 1.65 11.64
CA TRP A 91 8.27 2.57 10.51
C TRP A 91 7.52 1.98 9.32
N PHE A 92 6.71 2.81 8.66
CA PHE A 92 6.04 2.46 7.42
C PHE A 92 6.76 3.11 6.24
N SER A 93 7.12 2.31 5.25
CA SER A 93 7.77 2.74 4.01
C SER A 93 6.75 2.62 2.87
N PRO A 94 6.12 3.73 2.46
CA PRO A 94 5.10 3.70 1.41
C PRO A 94 5.72 3.28 0.08
N TRP A 95 4.95 2.55 -0.72
CA TRP A 95 5.29 2.15 -2.09
C TRP A 95 4.43 2.93 -3.09
N VAL A 96 3.11 2.92 -2.86
CA VAL A 96 2.12 3.61 -3.68
C VAL A 96 0.99 4.15 -2.81
N TYR A 97 0.27 5.12 -3.35
CA TYR A 97 -1.00 5.61 -2.82
C TYR A 97 -2.08 5.44 -3.88
N MET A 98 -3.30 5.15 -3.47
CA MET A 98 -4.44 5.05 -4.36
C MET A 98 -5.55 5.97 -3.91
N PHE A 99 -6.12 6.70 -4.87
CA PHE A 99 -7.36 7.46 -4.69
C PHE A 99 -8.45 6.70 -5.44
N ALA A 100 -9.44 6.19 -4.72
CA ALA A 100 -10.49 5.37 -5.33
C ALA A 100 -11.89 5.76 -4.85
N ARG A 101 -12.87 5.63 -5.75
CA ARG A 101 -14.30 5.87 -5.51
C ARG A 101 -15.05 4.60 -5.08
N SER A 102 -14.39 3.75 -4.30
CA SER A 102 -14.95 2.63 -3.51
C SER A 102 -13.80 1.89 -2.83
N GLU A 103 -14.12 1.06 -1.86
CA GLU A 103 -13.20 0.14 -1.20
C GLU A 103 -13.65 -1.30 -1.46
N SER A 104 -13.56 -1.76 -2.70
CA SER A 104 -13.90 -3.14 -3.08
C SER A 104 -12.67 -4.01 -3.28
N THR A 105 -12.84 -5.32 -3.16
CA THR A 105 -11.79 -6.32 -3.39
C THR A 105 -11.07 -6.11 -4.72
N ALA A 106 -11.83 -5.87 -5.79
CA ALA A 106 -11.27 -5.68 -7.13
C ALA A 106 -10.43 -4.40 -7.25
N VAL A 107 -10.78 -3.33 -6.52
CA VAL A 107 -10.00 -2.09 -6.48
C VAL A 107 -8.66 -2.31 -5.77
N TYR A 108 -8.66 -2.97 -4.60
CA TYR A 108 -7.42 -3.30 -3.90
C TYR A 108 -6.55 -4.28 -4.70
N ALA A 109 -7.14 -5.28 -5.34
CA ALA A 109 -6.42 -6.23 -6.18
C ALA A 109 -5.76 -5.53 -7.38
N ARG A 110 -6.44 -4.53 -7.98
CA ARG A 110 -5.84 -3.70 -9.03
C ARG A 110 -4.62 -2.94 -8.53
N MET A 111 -4.68 -2.37 -7.32
CA MET A 111 -3.52 -1.71 -6.70
C MET A 111 -2.33 -2.66 -6.55
N PHE A 112 -2.56 -3.85 -6.01
CA PHE A 112 -1.50 -4.85 -5.82
C PHE A 112 -0.92 -5.35 -7.15
N GLN A 113 -1.78 -5.56 -8.16
CA GLN A 113 -1.34 -5.91 -9.51
C GLN A 113 -0.42 -4.83 -10.10
N ILE A 114 -0.80 -3.55 -9.98
CA ILE A 114 0.02 -2.43 -10.47
C ILE A 114 1.35 -2.33 -9.73
N VAL A 115 1.38 -2.58 -8.42
CA VAL A 115 2.65 -2.67 -7.67
C VAL A 115 3.57 -3.71 -8.30
N ARG A 116 3.07 -4.93 -8.56
CA ARG A 116 3.86 -6.01 -9.17
C ARG A 116 4.33 -5.66 -10.59
N GLU A 117 3.40 -5.21 -11.43
CA GLU A 117 3.68 -4.89 -12.84
C GLU A 117 4.70 -3.76 -12.97
N LYS A 118 4.53 -2.67 -12.20
CA LYS A 118 5.41 -1.50 -12.30
C LYS A 118 6.73 -1.71 -11.58
N ALA A 119 6.77 -2.49 -10.50
CA ALA A 119 8.03 -2.86 -9.87
C ALA A 119 8.91 -3.68 -10.82
N MET A 120 8.31 -4.65 -11.52
CA MET A 120 9.01 -5.40 -12.55
C MET A 120 9.46 -4.47 -13.70
N ALA A 121 8.54 -3.66 -14.24
CA ALA A 121 8.85 -2.83 -15.40
C ALA A 121 9.88 -1.71 -15.14
N PHE A 122 9.88 -1.11 -13.94
CA PHE A 122 10.72 0.04 -13.64
C PHE A 122 11.97 -0.30 -12.83
N LEU A 123 11.95 -1.39 -12.05
CA LEU A 123 13.01 -1.75 -11.12
C LEU A 123 13.60 -3.14 -11.38
N ASP A 124 13.02 -3.94 -12.29
CA ASP A 124 13.40 -5.34 -12.54
C ASP A 124 13.30 -6.20 -11.27
N ILE A 125 12.22 -5.98 -10.50
CA ILE A 125 11.99 -6.66 -9.21
C ILE A 125 10.65 -7.37 -9.22
N GLU A 126 10.68 -8.66 -8.89
CA GLU A 126 9.48 -9.43 -8.58
C GLU A 126 9.03 -9.14 -7.14
N VAL A 127 7.77 -8.73 -6.99
CA VAL A 127 7.17 -8.45 -5.68
C VAL A 127 6.33 -9.66 -5.24
N ASN A 128 6.94 -10.53 -4.45
CA ASN A 128 6.33 -11.70 -3.85
C ASN A 128 6.10 -11.45 -2.37
N VAL A 129 4.85 -11.13 -2.00
CA VAL A 129 4.49 -10.82 -0.62
C VAL A 129 4.14 -12.11 0.11
N GLU A 130 4.83 -12.37 1.22
CA GLU A 130 4.56 -13.51 2.10
C GLU A 130 3.59 -13.15 3.22
N PHE A 131 3.67 -11.91 3.72
CA PHE A 131 2.81 -11.44 4.81
C PHE A 131 2.00 -10.20 4.43
N GLY A 132 0.67 -10.32 4.51
CA GLY A 132 -0.26 -9.21 4.31
C GLY A 132 -0.66 -8.63 5.65
N SER A 133 -0.34 -7.36 5.91
CA SER A 133 -0.69 -6.65 7.14
C SER A 133 -1.84 -5.69 6.90
N LEU A 134 -2.94 -5.85 7.63
CA LEU A 134 -4.17 -5.10 7.42
C LEU A 134 -4.93 -4.92 8.73
N ASP A 135 -5.91 -4.01 8.74
CA ASP A 135 -6.98 -4.06 9.73
C ASP A 135 -7.95 -5.22 9.41
N HIS A 136 -8.99 -5.43 10.22
CA HIS A 136 -10.02 -6.46 10.03
C HIS A 136 -10.95 -6.17 8.83
N SER A 137 -10.38 -5.96 7.65
CA SER A 137 -11.06 -5.65 6.40
C SER A 137 -11.07 -6.86 5.46
N ASP A 138 -12.26 -7.46 5.28
CA ASP A 138 -12.45 -8.63 4.41
C ASP A 138 -12.14 -8.34 2.94
N VAL A 139 -12.37 -7.09 2.50
CA VAL A 139 -12.08 -6.67 1.11
C VAL A 139 -10.58 -6.63 0.83
N ILE A 140 -9.78 -6.14 1.79
CA ILE A 140 -8.31 -6.12 1.67
C ILE A 140 -7.77 -7.55 1.78
N ALA A 141 -8.29 -8.35 2.71
CA ALA A 141 -7.92 -9.76 2.87
C ALA A 141 -8.14 -10.56 1.58
N SER A 142 -9.33 -10.42 0.99
CA SER A 142 -9.69 -11.09 -0.27
C SER A 142 -8.79 -10.63 -1.42
N ALA A 143 -8.47 -9.33 -1.49
CA ALA A 143 -7.59 -8.79 -2.52
C ALA A 143 -6.16 -9.33 -2.40
N PHE A 144 -5.63 -9.41 -1.18
CA PHE A 144 -4.33 -10.04 -0.91
C PHE A 144 -4.32 -11.49 -1.37
N GLN A 145 -5.30 -12.30 -0.95
CA GLN A 145 -5.39 -13.71 -1.30
C GLN A 145 -5.57 -13.94 -2.82
N SER A 146 -6.28 -13.03 -3.50
CA SER A 146 -6.42 -13.10 -4.97
C SER A 146 -5.10 -12.81 -5.70
N THR A 147 -4.25 -11.94 -5.14
CA THR A 147 -3.01 -11.51 -5.79
C THR A 147 -1.82 -12.39 -5.43
N TRP A 148 -1.74 -12.84 -4.17
CA TRP A 148 -0.72 -13.73 -3.63
C TRP A 148 -1.41 -14.90 -2.88
N PRO A 149 -1.69 -16.03 -3.56
CA PRO A 149 -2.50 -17.12 -2.99
C PRO A 149 -1.93 -17.81 -1.75
N THR A 150 -0.61 -17.75 -1.55
CA THR A 150 0.08 -18.37 -0.40
C THR A 150 0.30 -17.39 0.76
N ILE A 151 -0.23 -16.18 0.67
CA ILE A 151 0.01 -15.12 1.66
C ILE A 151 -0.55 -15.47 3.04
N THR A 152 0.23 -15.15 4.07
CA THR A 152 -0.23 -15.19 5.46
C THR A 152 -0.72 -13.80 5.88
N LEU A 153 -1.98 -13.71 6.31
CA LEU A 153 -2.57 -12.44 6.75
C LEU A 153 -2.34 -12.23 8.26
N VAL A 154 -1.90 -11.03 8.63
CA VAL A 154 -1.60 -10.65 10.01
C VAL A 154 -2.27 -9.32 10.37
N THR A 155 -2.66 -9.16 11.64
CA THR A 155 -3.18 -7.88 12.15
C THR A 155 -2.11 -6.81 12.10
N CYS A 156 -2.44 -5.63 11.61
CA CYS A 156 -1.49 -4.52 11.56
C CYS A 156 -1.09 -3.99 12.95
N TRP A 157 0.15 -3.51 13.04
CA TRP A 157 0.77 -3.08 14.28
C TRP A 157 -0.01 -2.02 15.06
N PRO A 158 -0.55 -0.94 14.43
CA PRO A 158 -1.33 0.06 15.17
C PRO A 158 -2.56 -0.55 15.85
N HIS A 159 -3.25 -1.48 15.18
CA HIS A 159 -4.43 -2.15 15.74
C HIS A 159 -4.04 -3.13 16.85
N LEU A 160 -2.97 -3.91 16.66
CA LEU A 160 -2.44 -4.79 17.70
C LEU A 160 -2.06 -4.02 18.98
N VAL A 161 -1.31 -2.93 18.85
CA VAL A 161 -0.91 -2.08 19.98
C VAL A 161 -2.14 -1.50 20.69
N ARG A 162 -3.11 -0.97 19.93
CA ARG A 162 -4.37 -0.46 20.52
C ARG A 162 -5.13 -1.54 21.28
N GLN A 163 -5.15 -2.78 20.80
CA GLN A 163 -5.80 -3.89 21.51
C GLN A 163 -5.05 -4.28 22.78
N LEU A 164 -3.71 -4.30 22.74
CA LEU A 164 -2.88 -4.63 23.90
C LEU A 164 -2.96 -3.59 25.02
N LEU A 165 -3.09 -2.30 24.66
CA LEU A 165 -3.19 -1.19 25.62
C LEU A 165 -4.59 -0.97 26.19
N LYS A 166 -5.61 -1.71 25.72
CA LYS A 166 -6.98 -1.68 26.28
C LYS A 166 -7.16 -2.55 27.53
N LYS A 167 -6.10 -3.20 28.01
CA LYS A 167 -6.07 -3.94 29.29
C LYS A 167 -5.59 -3.04 30.43
#